data_AF-A0A5R1Z507-F1
#
_entry.id   AF-A0A5R1Z507-F1
#
_cell.length_a   1.000
_cell.length_b   1.000
_cell.length_c   1.000
_cell.angle_alpha   90.00
_cell.angle_beta   90.00
_cell.angle_gamma   90.00
#
_symmetry.space_group_name_H-M   'P 1'
#
loop_
_entity.id
_entity.type
_entity.pdbx_description
1 polymer ?
#
loop_
_entity_poly.entity_id
_entity_poly.type
_entity_poly.pdbx_seq_one_letter_code
_entity_poly.pdbx_strand_id
1 'polypeptide(L)'
;MEWSLTQSKLLAFHRLMRTDKPIGALLLLWPTLWALWVATPGMPQLWILAVFVAGVWLMRAAGCVVNDYADRKFDGHVKRTVNRPLPSGAVTEKDARNLLVELVLLAFLLVLRLTAMTGLPVSRAR
;
A
#
# COMPACT_ATOMS: atom_id res chain seq x y z
N MET A 1 -28.19 -3.80 12.08
CA MET A 1 -27.51 -5.04 11.64
C MET A 1 -26.53 -4.77 10.49
N GLU A 2 -26.84 -3.85 9.56
CA GLU A 2 -25.89 -3.48 8.49
C GLU A 2 -24.58 -2.87 8.99
N TRP A 3 -24.63 -2.00 10.02
CA TRP A 3 -23.44 -1.37 10.58
C TRP A 3 -22.37 -2.36 11.05
N SER A 4 -22.75 -3.48 11.70
CA SER A 4 -21.80 -4.49 12.16
C SER A 4 -21.14 -5.23 11.01
N LEU A 5 -21.86 -5.48 9.90
CA LEU A 5 -21.31 -6.15 8.72
C LEU A 5 -20.28 -5.27 7.99
N THR A 6 -20.56 -3.97 7.86
CA THR A 6 -19.59 -2.99 7.32
C THR A 6 -18.35 -2.87 8.19
N GLN A 7 -18.50 -2.84 9.52
CA GLN A 7 -17.37 -2.78 10.46
C GLN A 7 -16.48 -4.03 10.35
N SER A 8 -17.07 -5.22 10.24
CA SER A 8 -16.31 -6.46 10.03
C SER A 8 -15.54 -6.46 8.71
N LYS A 9 -16.14 -5.94 7.62
CA LYS A 9 -15.46 -5.81 6.32
C LYS A 9 -14.30 -4.80 6.35
N LEU A 10 -14.50 -3.63 6.96
CA LEU A 10 -13.45 -2.63 7.11
C LEU A 10 -12.25 -3.19 7.88
N LEU A 11 -12.52 -3.94 8.95
CA LEU A 11 -11.48 -4.57 9.74
C LEU A 11 -10.75 -5.67 8.96
N ALA A 12 -11.46 -6.40 8.09
CA ALA A 12 -10.86 -7.37 7.18
C ALA A 12 -9.96 -6.71 6.13
N PHE A 13 -10.37 -5.58 5.55
CA PHE A 13 -9.52 -4.78 4.65
C PHE A 13 -8.30 -4.20 5.36
N HIS A 14 -8.46 -3.72 6.58
CA HIS A 14 -7.36 -3.20 7.39
C HIS A 14 -6.30 -4.29 7.65
N ARG A 15 -6.74 -5.51 7.98
CA ARG A 15 -5.85 -6.68 8.12
C ARG A 15 -5.22 -7.08 6.78
N LEU A 16 -5.96 -7.00 5.68
CA LEU A 16 -5.45 -7.34 4.34
C LEU A 16 -4.34 -6.36 3.90
N MET A 17 -4.52 -5.06 4.15
CA MET A 17 -3.50 -4.03 3.88
C MET A 17 -2.33 -4.09 4.87
N ARG A 18 -2.45 -4.86 5.96
CA ARG A 18 -1.51 -4.92 7.09
C ARG A 18 -1.25 -3.56 7.74
N THR A 19 -2.26 -2.69 7.73
CA THR A 19 -2.18 -1.37 8.38
C THR A 19 -2.16 -1.48 9.91
N ASP A 20 -2.49 -2.65 10.46
CA ASP A 20 -2.32 -2.99 11.87
C ASP A 20 -0.86 -3.19 12.28
N LYS A 21 0.04 -3.47 11.32
CA LYS A 21 1.46 -3.76 11.55
C LYS A 21 2.34 -2.78 10.76
N PRO A 22 2.52 -1.55 11.27
CA PRO A 22 3.23 -0.48 10.57
C PRO A 22 4.73 -0.76 10.37
N ILE A 23 5.29 -1.75 11.07
CA ILE A 23 6.71 -2.12 11.01
C ILE A 23 7.17 -2.30 9.55
N GLY A 24 6.37 -2.93 8.70
CA GLY A 24 6.71 -3.10 7.29
C GLY A 24 6.79 -1.78 6.52
N ALA A 25 5.88 -0.83 6.79
CA ALA A 25 5.91 0.49 6.17
C ALA A 25 7.09 1.32 6.70
N LEU A 26 7.37 1.25 8.01
CA LEU A 26 8.53 1.93 8.62
C LEU A 26 9.86 1.42 8.07
N LEU A 27 9.98 0.11 7.86
CA LEU A 27 11.16 -0.52 7.24
C LEU A 27 11.42 -0.02 5.81
N LEU A 28 10.36 0.28 5.04
CA LEU A 28 10.48 0.88 3.71
C LEU A 28 10.70 2.40 3.78
N LEU A 29 10.11 3.06 4.77
CA LEU A 29 10.21 4.49 4.94
C LEU A 29 11.65 4.90 5.26
N TRP A 30 12.33 4.16 6.14
CA TRP A 30 13.71 4.45 6.53
C TRP A 30 14.69 4.63 5.35
N PRO A 31 14.88 3.64 4.44
CA PRO A 31 15.75 3.82 3.28
C PRO A 31 15.24 4.88 2.30
N THR A 32 13.92 5.08 2.21
CA THR A 32 13.32 6.13 1.36
C THR A 32 13.70 7.52 1.85
N LEU A 33 13.69 7.76 3.16
CA LEU A 33 14.09 9.03 3.77
C LEU A 33 15.58 9.31 3.55
N TRP A 34 16.43 8.29 3.70
CA TRP A 34 17.85 8.40 3.40
C TRP A 34 18.10 8.74 1.92
N ALA A 35 17.41 8.05 1.01
CA ALA A 35 17.52 8.34 -0.42
C ALA A 35 17.08 9.77 -0.75
N LEU A 36 15.98 10.25 -0.16
CA LEU A 36 15.48 11.61 -0.37
C LEU A 36 16.47 12.68 0.15
N TRP A 37 17.09 12.43 1.30
CA TRP A 37 18.11 13.29 1.87
C TRP A 37 19.35 13.38 0.95
N VAL A 38 19.84 12.24 0.48
CA VAL A 38 21.02 12.19 -0.41
C VAL A 38 20.73 12.80 -1.78
N ALA A 39 19.50 12.69 -2.29
CA ALA A 39 19.11 13.19 -3.60
C ALA A 39 18.89 14.71 -3.65
N THR A 40 18.74 15.38 -2.50
CA THR A 40 18.42 16.82 -2.43
C THR A 40 19.60 17.62 -1.88
N PRO A 41 20.02 18.71 -2.52
CA PRO A 41 20.97 19.63 -1.90
C PRO A 41 20.28 20.37 -0.74
N GLY A 42 20.43 19.85 0.48
CA GLY A 42 19.82 20.41 1.69
C GLY A 42 18.55 19.65 2.13
N MET A 43 17.73 20.29 2.97
CA MET A 43 16.52 19.65 3.47
C MET A 43 15.42 19.57 2.40
N PRO A 44 14.81 18.40 2.17
CA PRO A 44 13.69 18.27 1.26
C PRO A 44 12.48 19.07 1.75
N GLN A 45 11.74 19.66 0.82
CA GLN A 45 10.52 20.40 1.16
C GLN A 45 9.51 19.46 1.84
N LEU A 46 8.84 19.94 2.90
CA LEU A 46 7.96 19.13 3.74
C LEU A 46 6.85 18.42 2.95
N TRP A 47 6.34 19.04 1.88
CA TRP A 47 5.32 18.41 1.04
C TRP A 47 5.87 17.24 0.21
N ILE A 48 7.14 17.29 -0.21
CA ILE A 48 7.81 16.17 -0.90
C ILE A 48 7.97 15.00 0.07
N LEU A 49 8.39 15.30 1.31
CA LEU A 49 8.46 14.31 2.37
C LEU A 49 7.09 13.64 2.60
N ALA A 50 6.01 14.42 2.69
CA ALA A 50 4.65 13.91 2.86
C ALA A 50 4.21 13.00 1.70
N VAL A 51 4.55 13.37 0.45
CA VAL A 51 4.31 12.55 -0.74
C VAL A 51 5.05 11.21 -0.63
N PHE A 52 6.35 11.20 -0.31
CA PHE A 52 7.10 9.94 -0.17
C PHE A 52 6.57 9.06 0.97
N VAL A 53 6.21 9.65 2.10
CA VAL A 53 5.57 8.92 3.22
C VAL A 53 4.26 8.29 2.75
N ALA A 54 3.37 9.06 2.14
CA ALA A 54 2.08 8.57 1.64
C ALA A 54 2.28 7.47 0.58
N GLY A 55 3.22 7.66 -0.36
CA GLY A 55 3.56 6.69 -1.38
C GLY A 55 4.06 5.36 -0.80
N VAL A 56 4.96 5.39 0.18
CA VAL A 56 5.44 4.19 0.88
C VAL A 56 4.29 3.44 1.55
N TRP A 57 3.40 4.15 2.24
CA TRP A 57 2.24 3.54 2.88
C TRP A 57 1.29 2.88 1.87
N LEU A 58 0.94 3.59 0.80
CA LEU A 58 0.06 3.07 -0.26
C LEU A 58 0.66 1.84 -0.95
N MET A 59 1.95 1.90 -1.33
CA MET A 59 2.63 0.81 -2.02
C MET A 59 2.88 -0.39 -1.11
N ARG A 60 3.12 -0.17 0.19
CA ARG A 60 3.20 -1.27 1.15
C ARG A 60 1.87 -2.00 1.26
N ALA A 61 0.76 -1.25 1.37
CA ALA A 61 -0.58 -1.80 1.43
C ALA A 61 -0.92 -2.58 0.15
N ALA A 62 -0.64 -2.01 -1.04
CA ALA A 62 -0.84 -2.67 -2.32
C ALA A 62 -0.02 -3.96 -2.43
N GLY A 63 1.24 -3.93 -2.01
CA GLY A 63 2.12 -5.12 -1.94
C GLY A 63 1.58 -6.22 -1.03
N CYS A 64 0.97 -5.86 0.10
CA CYS A 64 0.27 -6.84 0.95
C CYS A 64 -0.91 -7.49 0.25
N VAL A 65 -1.76 -6.67 -0.40
CA VAL A 65 -2.97 -7.12 -1.06
C VAL A 65 -2.64 -8.05 -2.23
N VAL A 66 -1.68 -7.67 -3.08
CA VAL A 66 -1.30 -8.49 -4.24
C VAL A 66 -0.63 -9.80 -3.83
N ASN A 67 0.20 -9.81 -2.78
CA ASN A 67 0.81 -11.04 -2.27
C ASN A 67 -0.26 -12.00 -1.74
N ASP A 68 -1.16 -11.51 -0.89
CA ASP A 68 -2.25 -12.35 -0.36
C ASP A 68 -3.22 -12.80 -1.48
N TYR A 69 -3.40 -11.99 -2.53
CA TYR A 69 -4.21 -12.35 -3.71
C TYR A 69 -3.56 -13.45 -4.55
N ALA A 70 -2.24 -13.41 -4.74
CA ALA A 70 -1.48 -14.43 -5.44
C ALA A 70 -1.44 -15.75 -4.64
N ASP A 71 -1.20 -15.65 -3.33
CA ASP A 71 -1.03 -16.80 -2.43
C ASP A 71 -2.36 -17.44 -2.00
N ARG A 72 -3.51 -16.85 -2.35
CA ARG A 72 -4.84 -17.24 -1.82
C ARG A 72 -5.18 -18.73 -1.91
N LYS A 73 -4.76 -19.41 -2.97
CA LYS A 73 -5.03 -20.84 -3.18
C LYS A 73 -4.12 -21.72 -2.33
N PHE A 74 -2.89 -21.26 -2.09
CA PHE A 74 -1.91 -21.97 -1.30
C PHE A 74 -2.13 -21.75 0.20
N ASP A 75 -2.44 -20.51 0.59
CA ASP A 75 -2.62 -20.11 1.99
C ASP A 75 -3.77 -20.85 2.70
N GLY A 76 -4.79 -21.30 1.97
CA GLY A 76 -5.87 -22.12 2.51
C GLY A 76 -5.42 -23.50 3.03
N HIS A 77 -4.28 -24.00 2.56
CA HIS A 77 -3.75 -25.31 2.93
C HIS A 77 -2.71 -25.24 4.06
N VAL A 78 -2.34 -24.03 4.50
CA VAL A 78 -1.28 -23.80 5.48
C VAL A 78 -1.86 -23.32 6.80
N LYS A 79 -1.65 -24.09 7.88
CA LYS A 79 -2.17 -23.77 9.23
C LYS A 79 -1.84 -22.34 9.72
N ARG A 80 -0.72 -21.75 9.25
CA ARG A 80 -0.30 -20.39 9.61
C ARG A 80 -1.09 -19.30 8.88
N THR A 81 -1.53 -19.54 7.65
CA THR A 81 -2.11 -18.52 6.76
C THR A 81 -3.58 -18.77 6.41
N VAL A 82 -4.15 -19.88 6.87
CA VAL A 82 -5.58 -20.22 6.73
C VAL A 82 -6.53 -19.14 7.25
N ASN A 83 -6.12 -18.38 8.28
CA ASN A 83 -6.92 -17.30 8.86
C ASN A 83 -6.72 -15.93 8.19
N ARG A 84 -5.97 -15.85 7.08
CA ARG A 84 -5.83 -14.60 6.33
C ARG A 84 -7.18 -14.19 5.71
N PRO A 85 -7.43 -12.89 5.46
CA PRO A 85 -8.75 -12.41 5.04
C PRO A 85 -9.27 -13.02 3.74
N LEU A 86 -8.38 -13.34 2.80
CA LEU A 86 -8.73 -13.95 1.51
C LEU A 86 -9.02 -15.46 1.61
N PRO A 87 -8.14 -16.32 2.16
CA PRO A 87 -8.41 -17.75 2.33
C PRO A 87 -9.60 -18.05 3.26
N SER A 88 -9.83 -17.23 4.28
CA SER A 88 -10.95 -17.38 5.22
C SER A 88 -12.30 -16.91 4.65
N GLY A 89 -12.30 -16.29 3.46
CA GLY A 89 -13.51 -15.74 2.83
C GLY A 89 -14.03 -14.43 3.44
N ALA A 90 -13.30 -13.82 4.38
CA ALA A 90 -13.66 -12.53 4.97
C ALA A 90 -13.60 -11.35 3.97
N VAL A 91 -12.76 -11.48 2.93
CA VAL A 91 -12.67 -10.56 1.78
C VAL A 91 -12.79 -11.37 0.50
N THR A 92 -13.64 -10.92 -0.44
CA THR A 92 -13.77 -11.60 -1.72
C THR A 92 -12.61 -11.29 -2.66
N GLU A 93 -12.34 -12.18 -3.62
CA GLU A 93 -11.31 -11.93 -4.64
C GLU A 93 -11.56 -10.66 -5.46
N LYS A 94 -12.83 -10.35 -5.73
CA LYS A 94 -13.23 -9.13 -6.44
C LYS A 94 -12.91 -7.89 -5.62
N ASP A 95 -13.24 -7.92 -4.33
CA ASP A 95 -12.96 -6.81 -3.41
C ASP A 95 -11.46 -6.56 -3.26
N ALA A 96 -10.65 -7.61 -3.11
CA ALA A 96 -9.20 -7.48 -3.02
C ALA A 96 -8.58 -6.91 -4.31
N ARG A 97 -9.08 -7.32 -5.48
CA ARG A 97 -8.63 -6.75 -6.76
C ARG A 97 -9.02 -5.29 -6.92
N ASN A 98 -10.25 -4.92 -6.54
CA ASN A 98 -10.70 -3.53 -6.59
C ASN A 98 -9.85 -2.64 -5.67
N LEU A 99 -9.62 -3.11 -4.43
CA LEU A 99 -8.74 -2.42 -3.47
C LEU A 99 -7.31 -2.26 -4.00
N LEU A 100 -6.76 -3.28 -4.65
CA LEU A 100 -5.44 -3.19 -5.28
C LEU A 100 -5.40 -2.11 -6.35
N VAL A 101 -6.40 -2.07 -7.25
CA VAL A 101 -6.51 -1.06 -8.30
C VAL A 101 -6.64 0.34 -7.70
N GLU A 102 -7.47 0.52 -6.68
CA GLU A 102 -7.64 1.81 -5.99
C GLU A 102 -6.32 2.30 -5.36
N LEU A 103 -5.62 1.44 -4.62
CA LEU A 103 -4.33 1.80 -3.98
C LEU A 103 -3.26 2.17 -5.02
N VAL A 104 -3.18 1.42 -6.12
CA VAL A 104 -2.23 1.68 -7.20
C VAL A 104 -2.58 2.97 -7.94
N LEU A 105 -3.87 3.21 -8.23
CA LEU A 105 -4.32 4.45 -8.86
C LEU A 105 -4.02 5.66 -7.96
N LEU A 106 -4.28 5.57 -6.65
CA LEU A 106 -3.97 6.65 -5.72
C LEU A 106 -2.47 6.96 -5.67
N ALA A 107 -1.62 5.93 -5.61
CA ALA A 107 -0.17 6.13 -5.64
C ALA A 107 0.30 6.70 -6.98
N PHE A 108 -0.28 6.26 -8.09
CA PHE A 108 0.02 6.79 -9.42
C PHE A 108 -0.36 8.28 -9.54
N LEU A 109 -1.56 8.65 -9.09
CA LEU A 109 -2.01 10.05 -9.06
C LEU A 109 -1.09 10.92 -8.18
N LEU A 110 -0.63 10.37 -7.06
CA LEU A 110 0.30 11.03 -6.15
C LEU A 110 1.66 11.30 -6.82
N VAL A 111 2.18 10.32 -7.59
CA VAL A 111 3.38 10.50 -8.42
C VAL A 111 3.15 11.54 -9.51
N LEU A 112 2.04 11.48 -10.25
CA LEU A 112 1.71 12.47 -11.28
C LEU A 112 1.66 13.90 -10.71
N ARG A 113 1.12 14.06 -9.49
CA ARG A 113 1.09 15.37 -8.82
C ARG A 113 2.49 15.84 -8.44
N LEU A 114 3.33 14.96 -7.91
CA LEU A 114 4.74 15.25 -7.61
C LEU A 114 5.48 15.71 -8.87
N THR A 115 5.33 14.97 -9.96
CA THR A 115 5.92 15.26 -11.26
C THR A 115 5.47 16.62 -11.80
N ALA A 116 4.17 16.92 -11.76
CA ALA A 116 3.63 18.19 -12.22
C ALA A 116 4.18 19.39 -11.42
N MET A 117 4.40 19.23 -10.11
CA MET A 117 4.90 20.30 -9.23
C MET A 117 6.42 20.47 -9.26
N THR A 118 7.17 19.40 -9.52
CA THR A 118 8.65 19.42 -9.58
C THR A 118 9.19 19.70 -10.98
N GLY A 119 8.34 19.70 -12.02
CA GLY A 119 8.74 19.95 -13.41
C GLY A 119 9.58 18.84 -14.03
N LEU A 120 9.73 17.69 -13.36
CA LEU A 120 10.40 16.51 -13.91
C LEU A 120 9.50 15.87 -14.99
N PRO A 121 9.89 15.80 -16.27
CA PRO A 121 9.10 15.07 -17.25
C PRO A 121 9.18 13.56 -16.97
N VAL A 122 8.03 12.87 -16.93
CA VAL A 122 7.92 11.39 -16.80
C VAL A 122 8.76 10.67 -17.88
N SER A 123 9.07 11.34 -18.99
CA SER A 123 9.80 10.80 -20.12
C SER A 123 11.32 10.65 -19.95
N ARG A 124 11.91 11.09 -18.83
CA ARG A 124 13.38 11.00 -18.59
C ARG A 124 13.83 9.86 -17.68
N ALA A 125 12.96 8.93 -17.32
CA ALA A 125 13.36 7.65 -16.75
C ALA A 125 13.90 6.74 -17.87
N ARG A 126 15.14 6.97 -18.30
CA ARG A 126 15.97 6.02 -19.07
C ARG A 126 17.33 5.93 -18.41
#